data_AF-C1D827-F1
#
_entry.id   AF-C1D827-F1
#
_cell.length_a   1.000
_cell.length_b   1.000
_cell.length_c   1.000
_cell.angle_alpha   90.00
_cell.angle_beta   90.00
_cell.angle_gamma   90.00
#
_symmetry.space_group_name_H-M   'P 1'
#
loop_
_entity.id
_entity.type
_entity.pdbx_description
1 polymer ?
#
loop_
_entity_poly.entity_id
_entity_poly.type
_entity_poly.pdbx_seq_one_letter_code
_entity_poly.pdbx_strand_id
1 'polypeptide(L)'
;MYQQIKGGNGVIRLHDGAVIPATDGNRDWQAYQDWVAAGNAPLPADVSTNDALRDRALEQFPAWEKAERAAGIEHAGRRWLTTTAALQDIRDVLLAGAVPGEQWVTADRQIVPMTFAGLQSLWQAITARGAQIYQRRLEMEQQIADMSREQLEAFVPGWPASSQEAVA
;
A
#
# COMPACT_ATOMS: atom_id res chain seq x y z
N MET A 1 29.48 -10.40 16.59
CA MET A 1 28.14 -11.00 16.78
C MET A 1 27.52 -11.21 15.40
N TYR A 2 26.78 -12.30 15.23
CA TYR A 2 26.23 -12.73 13.95
C TYR A 2 24.73 -12.99 14.06
N GLN A 3 24.01 -12.95 12.94
CA GLN A 3 22.59 -13.27 12.81
C GLN A 3 22.38 -14.28 11.68
N GLN A 4 21.50 -15.26 11.82
CA GLN A 4 21.21 -16.20 10.72
C GLN A 4 20.49 -15.50 9.56
N ILE A 5 20.51 -16.09 8.36
CA ILE A 5 19.73 -15.60 7.22
C ILE A 5 18.50 -16.49 7.04
N LYS A 6 17.32 -15.88 6.87
CA LYS A 6 16.07 -16.63 6.65
C LYS A 6 16.15 -17.41 5.34
N GLY A 7 15.98 -18.73 5.39
CA GLY A 7 15.91 -19.60 4.20
C GLY A 7 17.23 -19.75 3.43
N GLY A 8 18.36 -19.33 3.99
CA GLY A 8 19.65 -19.35 3.31
C GLY A 8 20.77 -20.03 4.11
N ASN A 9 21.80 -20.48 3.40
CA ASN A 9 23.04 -21.00 3.97
C ASN A 9 24.03 -19.83 4.17
N GLY A 10 23.98 -19.17 5.33
CA GLY A 10 24.87 -18.05 5.67
C GLY A 10 24.44 -17.26 6.91
N VAL A 11 25.21 -16.24 7.26
CA VAL A 11 24.95 -15.34 8.40
C VAL A 11 25.22 -13.88 8.05
N ILE A 12 24.64 -12.94 8.79
CA ILE A 12 24.97 -11.52 8.74
C ILE A 12 25.89 -11.20 9.91
N ARG A 13 27.02 -10.55 9.67
CA ARG A 13 27.86 -10.00 10.73
C ARG A 13 27.33 -8.64 11.15
N LEU A 14 26.93 -8.51 12.41
CA LEU A 14 26.20 -7.32 12.88
C LEU A 14 27.07 -6.07 13.03
N HIS A 15 28.40 -6.20 13.03
CA HIS A 15 29.28 -5.04 13.24
C HIS A 15 29.33 -4.11 12.01
N ASP A 16 29.14 -4.67 10.81
CA ASP A 16 29.27 -3.99 9.51
C ASP A 16 28.12 -4.34 8.55
N GLY A 17 27.18 -5.21 8.96
CA GLY A 17 26.08 -5.66 8.13
C GLY A 17 26.50 -6.60 6.99
N ALA A 18 27.72 -7.16 7.01
CA ALA A 18 28.19 -8.02 5.93
C ALA A 18 27.42 -9.35 5.89
N VAL A 19 26.89 -9.69 4.71
CA VAL A 19 26.28 -10.99 4.42
C VAL A 19 27.38 -12.01 4.10
N ILE A 20 27.50 -13.03 4.94
CA ILE A 20 28.54 -14.06 4.87
C ILE A 20 27.90 -15.36 4.36
N PRO A 21 28.16 -15.76 3.11
CA PRO A 21 27.71 -17.05 2.59
C PRO A 21 28.42 -18.20 3.29
N ALA A 22 27.71 -19.31 3.51
CA ALA A 22 28.26 -20.53 4.10
C ALA A 22 29.08 -21.33 3.08
N THR A 23 30.28 -20.85 2.80
CA THR A 23 31.23 -21.49 1.87
C THR A 23 32.57 -21.71 2.56
N ASP A 24 33.12 -22.92 2.42
CA ASP A 24 34.34 -23.34 3.12
C ASP A 24 35.56 -22.49 2.77
N GLY A 25 35.58 -21.86 1.58
CA GLY A 25 36.64 -20.94 1.15
C GLY A 25 36.51 -19.51 1.67
N ASN A 26 35.42 -19.16 2.36
CA ASN A 26 35.19 -17.80 2.86
C ASN A 26 35.80 -17.62 4.25
N ARG A 27 36.80 -16.73 4.35
CA ARG A 27 37.47 -16.41 5.62
C ARG A 27 36.50 -15.88 6.68
N ASP A 28 35.49 -15.12 6.28
CA ASP A 28 34.48 -14.61 7.22
C ASP A 28 33.53 -15.71 7.72
N TRP A 29 33.32 -16.75 6.92
CA TRP A 29 32.54 -17.93 7.33
C TRP A 29 33.31 -18.79 8.33
N GLN A 30 34.60 -19.03 8.08
CA GLN A 30 35.48 -19.72 9.02
C GLN A 30 35.55 -18.97 10.36
N ALA A 31 35.69 -17.64 10.33
CA ALA A 31 35.67 -16.81 11.53
C ALA A 31 34.34 -16.92 12.30
N TYR A 32 33.21 -17.04 11.60
CA TYR A 32 31.92 -17.33 12.23
C TYR A 32 31.90 -18.73 12.88
N GLN A 33 32.43 -19.77 12.22
CA GLN A 33 32.49 -21.13 12.75
C GLN A 33 33.36 -21.21 14.01
N ASP A 34 34.53 -20.55 14.02
CA ASP A 34 35.40 -20.46 15.19
C ASP A 34 34.70 -19.76 16.36
N TRP A 35 33.98 -18.68 16.06
CA TRP A 35 33.19 -17.95 17.06
C TRP A 35 32.09 -18.84 17.68
N VAL A 36 31.42 -19.69 16.90
CA VAL A 36 30.45 -20.67 17.40
C VAL A 36 31.14 -21.78 18.22
N ALA A 37 32.29 -22.28 17.76
CA ALA A 37 33.06 -23.30 18.46
C ALA A 37 33.56 -22.84 19.85
N ALA A 38 33.76 -21.53 20.02
CA ALA A 38 34.06 -20.91 21.31
C ALA A 38 32.83 -20.82 22.26
N GLY A 39 31.69 -21.41 21.89
CA GLY A 39 30.48 -21.48 22.72
C GLY A 39 29.50 -20.34 22.53
N ASN A 40 29.69 -19.48 21.51
CA ASN A 40 28.74 -18.42 21.21
C ASN A 40 27.60 -18.93 20.30
N ALA A 41 26.44 -18.27 20.37
CA ALA A 41 25.30 -18.57 19.50
C ALA A 41 24.90 -17.32 18.70
N PRO A 42 24.71 -17.42 17.36
CA PRO A 42 24.22 -16.29 16.57
C PRO A 42 22.81 -15.90 17.03
N LEU A 43 22.43 -14.65 16.79
CA LEU A 43 21.03 -14.29 16.85
C LEU A 43 20.25 -15.12 15.82
N PRO A 44 19.01 -15.54 16.14
CA PRO A 44 18.14 -16.16 15.14
C PRO A 44 18.02 -15.24 13.93
N ALA A 45 17.75 -15.81 12.76
CA ALA A 45 17.47 -15.01 11.57
C ALA A 45 16.43 -13.96 11.91
N ASP A 46 16.48 -12.78 11.28
CA ASP A 46 15.50 -11.73 11.56
C ASP A 46 14.09 -12.30 11.37
N VAL A 47 13.52 -12.71 12.49
CA VAL A 47 12.18 -13.23 12.62
C VAL A 47 11.42 -12.00 13.04
N SER A 48 11.17 -11.11 12.07
CA SER A 48 10.23 -10.03 12.29
C SER A 48 9.02 -10.66 12.98
N THR A 49 8.77 -10.23 14.21
CA THR A 49 7.69 -10.79 15.01
C THR A 49 6.39 -10.57 14.24
N ASN A 50 5.36 -11.37 14.50
CA ASN A 50 4.06 -11.11 13.88
C ASN A 50 3.63 -9.66 14.14
N ASP A 51 3.94 -9.11 15.31
CA ASP A 51 3.68 -7.70 15.63
C ASP A 51 4.45 -6.73 14.73
N ALA A 52 5.74 -6.93 14.51
CA ALA A 52 6.52 -6.10 13.58
C ALA A 52 6.00 -6.20 12.13
N LEU A 53 5.52 -7.39 11.72
CA LEU A 53 4.92 -7.58 10.40
C LEU A 53 3.54 -6.90 10.29
N ARG A 54 2.74 -6.90 11.35
CA ARG A 54 1.48 -6.16 11.43
C ARG A 54 1.72 -4.66 11.37
N ASP A 55 2.67 -4.15 12.15
CA ASP A 55 3.03 -2.73 12.14
C ASP A 55 3.45 -2.28 10.74
N ARG A 56 4.32 -3.05 10.07
CA ARG A 56 4.70 -2.82 8.67
C ARG A 56 3.51 -2.84 7.71
N ALA A 57 2.51 -3.69 7.93
CA ALA A 57 1.31 -3.74 7.11
C ALA A 57 0.44 -2.48 7.32
N LEU A 58 0.26 -2.04 8.58
CA LEU A 58 -0.49 -0.83 8.94
C LEU A 58 0.19 0.45 8.40
N GLU A 59 1.52 0.51 8.40
CA GLU A 59 2.30 1.63 7.85
C GLU A 59 2.06 1.87 6.34
N GLN A 60 1.59 0.86 5.60
CA GLN A 60 1.29 1.01 4.17
C GLN A 60 -0.05 1.70 3.90
N PHE A 61 -0.98 1.72 4.87
CA PHE A 61 -2.34 2.23 4.64
C PHE A 61 -2.42 3.70 4.23
N PRO A 62 -1.69 4.66 4.85
CA PRO A 62 -1.77 6.05 4.42
C PRO A 62 -1.37 6.27 2.96
N ALA A 63 -0.34 5.55 2.49
CA ALA A 63 0.12 5.62 1.11
C ALA A 63 -0.90 5.02 0.14
N TRP A 64 -1.42 3.83 0.47
CA TRP A 64 -2.48 3.18 -0.31
C TRP A 64 -3.75 4.03 -0.40
N GLU A 65 -4.26 4.54 0.73
CA GLU A 65 -5.44 5.40 0.75
C GLU A 65 -5.25 6.67 -0.07
N LYS A 66 -4.06 7.30 0.01
CA LYS A 66 -3.73 8.48 -0.79
C LYS A 66 -3.72 8.15 -2.28
N ALA A 67 -3.15 7.02 -2.67
CA ALA A 67 -3.13 6.56 -4.05
C ALA A 67 -4.56 6.29 -4.56
N GLU A 68 -5.39 5.58 -3.80
CA GLU A 68 -6.79 5.29 -4.15
C GLU A 68 -7.64 6.55 -4.27
N ARG A 69 -7.44 7.54 -3.39
CA ARG A 69 -8.16 8.83 -3.48
C ARG A 69 -7.73 9.66 -4.69
N ALA A 70 -6.48 9.53 -5.14
CA ALA A 70 -5.96 10.27 -6.28
C ALA A 70 -6.14 9.56 -7.63
N ALA A 71 -6.51 8.27 -7.63
CA ALA A 71 -6.62 7.44 -8.84
C ALA A 71 -7.71 7.91 -9.81
N GLY A 72 -8.65 8.76 -9.39
CA GLY A 72 -9.84 9.11 -10.15
C GLY A 72 -10.98 8.12 -9.92
N ILE A 73 -12.15 8.43 -10.46
CA ILE A 73 -13.32 7.55 -10.38
C ILE A 73 -14.00 7.41 -11.74
N GLU A 74 -14.60 6.25 -11.99
CA GLU A 74 -15.54 6.06 -13.08
C GLU A 74 -16.94 6.51 -12.63
N HIS A 75 -17.55 7.41 -13.39
CA HIS A 75 -18.92 7.87 -13.15
C HIS A 75 -19.56 8.33 -14.46
N ALA A 76 -20.79 7.89 -14.71
CA ALA A 76 -21.54 8.21 -15.94
C ALA A 76 -20.76 7.92 -17.25
N GLY A 77 -20.06 6.78 -17.28
CA GLY A 77 -19.31 6.31 -18.46
C GLY A 77 -18.02 7.09 -18.74
N ARG A 78 -17.53 7.88 -17.77
CA ARG A 78 -16.30 8.66 -17.90
C ARG A 78 -15.44 8.53 -16.65
N ARG A 79 -14.13 8.66 -16.85
CA ARG A 79 -13.16 8.78 -15.77
C ARG A 79 -12.96 10.24 -15.37
N TRP A 80 -13.02 10.52 -14.08
CA TRP A 80 -12.88 11.87 -13.52
C TRP A 80 -11.64 12.00 -12.65
N LEU A 81 -11.01 13.18 -12.66
CA LEU A 81 -9.89 13.49 -11.79
C LEU A 81 -10.37 13.69 -10.36
N THR A 82 -9.65 13.09 -9.40
CA THR A 82 -9.90 13.27 -7.96
C THR A 82 -8.62 13.71 -7.22
N THR A 83 -7.71 14.37 -7.93
CA THR A 83 -6.56 15.04 -7.29
C THR A 83 -7.05 16.16 -6.39
N THR A 84 -6.24 16.57 -5.41
CA THR A 84 -6.61 17.66 -4.48
C THR A 84 -7.05 18.94 -5.21
N ALA A 85 -6.38 19.32 -6.29
CA ALA A 85 -6.74 20.48 -7.10
C ALA A 85 -8.10 20.28 -7.80
N ALA A 86 -8.32 19.15 -8.46
CA ALA A 86 -9.60 18.88 -9.11
C ALA A 86 -10.78 18.84 -8.12
N LEU A 87 -10.57 18.29 -6.92
CA LEU A 87 -11.59 18.31 -5.86
C LEU A 87 -11.88 19.72 -5.34
N GLN A 88 -10.87 20.59 -5.30
CA GLN A 88 -11.06 21.99 -4.94
C GLN A 88 -11.90 22.71 -6.00
N ASP A 89 -11.58 22.54 -7.29
CA ASP A 89 -12.33 23.13 -8.39
C ASP A 89 -13.81 22.71 -8.37
N ILE A 90 -14.08 21.42 -8.15
CA ILE A 90 -15.46 20.91 -8.03
C ILE A 90 -16.17 21.58 -6.86
N ARG A 91 -15.53 21.68 -5.68
CA ARG A 91 -16.14 22.30 -4.49
C ARG A 91 -16.47 23.77 -4.73
N ASP A 92 -15.55 24.52 -5.33
CA ASP A 92 -15.73 25.94 -5.60
C ASP A 92 -16.89 26.18 -6.57
N VAL A 93 -17.03 25.33 -7.59
CA VAL A 93 -18.16 25.39 -8.54
C VAL A 93 -19.48 24.96 -7.90
N LEU A 94 -19.47 23.96 -7.03
CA LEU A 94 -20.65 23.57 -6.24
C LEU A 94 -21.10 24.69 -5.32
N LEU A 95 -20.17 25.41 -4.68
CA LEU A 95 -20.46 26.58 -3.84
C LEU A 95 -20.98 27.76 -4.66
N ALA A 96 -20.44 27.97 -5.86
CA ALA A 96 -20.89 29.02 -6.78
C ALA A 96 -22.31 28.76 -7.34
N GLY A 97 -22.78 27.51 -7.36
CA GLY A 97 -24.13 27.15 -7.77
C GLY A 97 -24.35 27.01 -9.28
N ALA A 98 -23.31 27.17 -10.10
CA ALA A 98 -23.40 27.05 -11.56
C ALA A 98 -22.07 26.57 -12.16
N VAL A 99 -22.14 25.69 -13.15
CA VAL A 99 -20.96 25.19 -13.90
C VAL A 99 -20.58 26.20 -14.98
N PRO A 100 -19.37 26.78 -14.96
CA PRO A 100 -18.93 27.72 -15.98
C PRO A 100 -18.97 27.10 -17.38
N GLY A 101 -19.71 27.72 -18.29
CA GLY A 101 -19.84 27.25 -19.68
C GLY A 101 -20.51 25.88 -19.84
N GLU A 102 -21.13 25.34 -18.79
CA GLU A 102 -21.77 24.01 -18.77
C GLU A 102 -20.84 22.89 -19.25
N GLN A 103 -19.56 22.98 -18.88
CA GLN A 103 -18.52 22.05 -19.32
C GLN A 103 -17.61 21.65 -18.17
N TRP A 104 -17.05 20.44 -18.24
CA TRP A 104 -16.04 19.96 -17.31
C TRP A 104 -14.95 19.17 -18.02
N VAL A 105 -13.83 18.97 -17.34
CA VAL A 105 -12.67 18.24 -17.87
C VAL A 105 -12.58 16.85 -17.24
N THR A 106 -12.52 15.82 -18.09
CA THR A 106 -12.34 14.43 -17.68
C THR A 106 -10.87 14.11 -17.34
N ALA A 107 -10.60 12.91 -16.83
CA ALA A 107 -9.24 12.47 -16.50
C ALA A 107 -8.30 12.38 -17.70
N ASP A 108 -8.83 12.08 -18.88
CA ASP A 108 -8.13 12.08 -20.17
C ASP A 108 -8.08 13.47 -20.83
N ARG A 109 -8.39 14.53 -20.09
CA ARG A 109 -8.35 15.94 -20.53
C ARG A 109 -9.32 16.27 -21.67
N GLN A 110 -10.45 15.56 -21.77
CA GLN A 110 -11.53 15.92 -22.68
C GLN A 110 -12.48 16.90 -22.01
N ILE A 111 -12.89 17.93 -22.76
CA ILE A 111 -13.95 18.84 -22.33
C ILE A 111 -15.29 18.24 -22.73
N VAL A 112 -16.19 18.09 -21.77
CA VAL A 112 -17.48 17.42 -21.95
C VAL A 112 -18.60 18.26 -21.35
N PRO A 113 -19.84 18.17 -21.88
CA PRO A 113 -20.99 18.83 -21.27
C PRO A 113 -21.17 18.38 -19.81
N MET A 114 -21.38 19.34 -18.93
CA MET A 114 -21.59 19.13 -17.50
C MET A 114 -22.63 20.12 -16.96
N THR A 115 -23.76 19.60 -16.51
CA THR A 115 -24.77 20.39 -15.80
C THR A 115 -24.42 20.50 -14.32
N PHE A 116 -24.99 21.48 -13.60
CA PHE A 116 -24.82 21.58 -12.16
C PHE A 116 -25.29 20.32 -11.41
N ALA A 117 -26.44 19.75 -11.82
CA ALA A 117 -26.93 18.49 -11.27
C ALA A 117 -25.99 17.31 -11.56
N GLY A 118 -25.39 17.28 -12.76
CA GLY A 118 -24.36 16.29 -13.10
C GLY A 118 -23.13 16.40 -12.22
N LEU A 119 -22.66 17.61 -11.93
CA LEU A 119 -21.52 17.85 -11.05
C LEU A 119 -21.83 17.47 -9.60
N GLN A 120 -23.06 17.72 -9.12
CA GLN A 120 -23.54 17.26 -7.82
C GLN A 120 -23.54 15.73 -7.73
N SER A 121 -24.04 15.04 -8.76
CA SER A 121 -24.01 13.57 -8.84
C SER A 121 -22.58 13.04 -8.81
N LEU A 122 -21.67 13.66 -9.58
CA LEU A 122 -20.25 13.31 -9.55
C LEU A 122 -19.66 13.46 -8.15
N TRP A 123 -19.93 14.58 -7.47
CA TRP A 123 -19.45 14.84 -6.12
C TRP A 123 -19.95 13.82 -5.09
N GLN A 124 -21.22 13.40 -5.20
CA GLN A 124 -21.77 12.33 -4.38
C GLN A 124 -21.02 11.01 -4.62
N ALA A 125 -20.72 10.66 -5.87
CA ALA A 125 -19.94 9.47 -6.21
C ALA A 125 -18.51 9.53 -5.66
N ILE A 126 -17.84 10.68 -5.75
CA ILE A 126 -16.50 10.90 -5.15
C ILE A 126 -16.55 10.70 -3.63
N THR A 127 -17.55 11.28 -2.98
CA THR A 127 -17.73 11.17 -1.52
C THR A 127 -17.98 9.71 -1.11
N ALA A 128 -18.84 9.01 -1.85
CA ALA A 128 -19.11 7.59 -1.63
C ALA A 128 -17.85 6.72 -1.81
N ARG A 129 -17.03 6.98 -2.84
CA ARG A 129 -15.74 6.31 -3.02
C ARG A 129 -14.80 6.55 -1.83
N GLY A 130 -14.76 7.78 -1.31
CA GLY A 130 -13.99 8.10 -0.10
C GLY A 130 -14.42 7.27 1.11
N ALA A 131 -15.72 7.07 1.30
CA ALA A 131 -16.26 6.21 2.35
C ALA A 131 -15.91 4.73 2.12
N GLN A 132 -15.97 4.23 0.88
CA GLN A 132 -15.57 2.86 0.55
C GLN A 132 -14.09 2.60 0.86
N ILE A 133 -13.19 3.55 0.53
CA ILE A 133 -11.76 3.43 0.85
C ILE A 133 -11.55 3.31 2.36
N TYR A 134 -12.27 4.10 3.14
CA TYR A 134 -12.19 4.04 4.60
C TYR A 134 -12.74 2.71 5.15
N GLN A 135 -13.89 2.25 4.68
CA GLN A 135 -14.43 0.94 5.08
C GLN A 135 -13.46 -0.18 4.74
N ARG A 136 -12.86 -0.14 3.54
CA ARG A 136 -11.87 -1.12 3.11
C ARG A 136 -10.62 -1.11 3.99
N ARG A 137 -10.17 0.05 4.46
CA ARG A 137 -9.10 0.14 5.46
C ARG A 137 -9.47 -0.60 6.75
N LEU A 138 -10.66 -0.37 7.29
CA LEU A 138 -11.11 -1.03 8.53
C LEU A 138 -11.18 -2.56 8.37
N GLU A 139 -11.65 -3.03 7.21
CA GLU A 139 -11.64 -4.46 6.90
C GLU A 139 -10.21 -5.03 6.90
N MET A 140 -9.25 -4.33 6.27
CA MET A 140 -7.86 -4.77 6.24
C MET A 140 -7.20 -4.72 7.63
N GLU A 141 -7.51 -3.72 8.45
CA GLU A 141 -7.06 -3.66 9.86
C GLU A 141 -7.53 -4.90 10.64
N GLN A 142 -8.79 -5.30 10.48
CA GLN A 142 -9.32 -6.51 11.11
C GLN A 142 -8.65 -7.78 10.55
N GLN A 143 -8.43 -7.86 9.24
CA GLN A 143 -7.76 -9.01 8.61
C GLN A 143 -6.34 -9.21 9.14
N ILE A 144 -5.56 -8.12 9.26
CA ILE A 144 -4.17 -8.15 9.76
C ILE A 144 -4.08 -8.72 11.19
N ALA A 145 -5.10 -8.49 12.03
CA ALA A 145 -5.13 -9.02 13.39
C ALA A 145 -5.06 -10.56 13.41
N ASP A 146 -5.79 -11.19 12.50
CA ASP A 146 -6.03 -12.64 12.45
C ASP A 146 -5.10 -13.38 11.45
N MET A 147 -4.27 -12.66 10.69
CA MET A 147 -3.38 -13.25 9.68
C MET A 147 -2.26 -14.11 10.29
N SER A 148 -1.93 -15.21 9.59
CA SER A 148 -0.71 -15.97 9.83
C SER A 148 0.53 -15.16 9.44
N ARG A 149 1.70 -15.61 9.90
CA ARG A 149 2.97 -14.97 9.55
C ARG A 149 3.18 -14.93 8.02
N GLU A 150 2.92 -16.03 7.33
CA GLU A 150 3.07 -16.14 5.88
C GLU A 150 2.14 -15.16 5.16
N GLN A 151 0.92 -14.99 5.67
CA GLN A 151 -0.04 -14.02 5.13
C GLN A 151 0.42 -12.57 5.36
N LEU A 152 0.94 -12.25 6.55
CA LEU A 152 1.50 -10.92 6.86
C LEU A 152 2.75 -10.61 6.03
N GLU A 153 3.56 -11.62 5.72
CA GLU A 153 4.74 -11.47 4.87
C GLU A 153 4.35 -11.16 3.42
N ALA A 154 3.27 -11.76 2.92
CA ALA A 154 2.73 -11.56 1.58
C ALA A 154 1.70 -10.41 1.47
N PHE A 155 1.35 -9.77 2.60
CA PHE A 155 0.28 -8.78 2.63
C PHE A 155 0.64 -7.53 1.83
N VAL A 156 -0.29 -7.11 0.97
CA VAL A 156 -0.28 -5.83 0.26
C VAL A 156 -1.68 -5.23 0.37
N PRO A 157 -1.83 -3.95 0.77
CA PRO A 157 -3.15 -3.32 0.84
C PRO A 157 -3.77 -3.20 -0.56
N GLY A 158 -5.05 -3.49 -0.65
CA GLY A 158 -5.76 -3.50 -1.92
C GLY A 158 -7.22 -3.89 -1.80
N TRP A 159 -7.95 -3.78 -2.90
CA TRP A 159 -9.33 -4.26 -3.00
C TRP A 159 -9.37 -5.80 -3.01
N PRO A 160 -10.43 -6.44 -2.48
CA PRO A 160 -10.57 -7.88 -2.57
C PRO A 160 -10.64 -8.32 -4.03
N ALA A 161 -10.24 -9.57 -4.31
CA ALA A 161 -10.15 -10.15 -5.66
C ALA A 161 -11.50 -10.30 -6.41
N SER A 162 -12.57 -9.65 -5.94
CA SER A 162 -13.89 -9.63 -6.55
C SER A 162 -14.46 -8.21 -6.54
N SER A 163 -13.91 -7.37 -7.41
CA SER A 163 -14.55 -6.12 -7.87
C SER A 163 -14.08 -5.67 -9.27
N GLN A 164 -13.29 -6.47 -10.00
CA GLN A 164 -12.79 -6.14 -11.34
C GLN A 164 -13.31 -7.05 -12.48
N GLU A 165 -14.10 -8.09 -12.21
CA GLU A 165 -14.64 -8.99 -13.24
C GLU A 165 -16.16 -8.86 -13.48
N ALA A 166 -16.80 -7.79 -13.01
CA ALA A 166 -18.22 -7.56 -13.21
C ALA A 166 -18.52 -6.44 -14.24
N VAL A 167 -17.73 -6.35 -15.32
CA VAL A 167 -18.15 -5.70 -16.57
C VAL A 167 -17.41 -6.38 -17.73
N ALA A 168 -18.00 -7.47 -18.23
CA ALA A 168 -17.74 -8.03 -19.55
C ALA A 168 -19.07 -8.10 -20.30
#